data_AF-A0A7S3J0Z4-F1
#
_entry.id   AF-A0A7S3J0Z4-F1
#
_cell.length_a   1.000
_cell.length_b   1.000
_cell.length_c   1.000
_cell.angle_alpha   90.00
_cell.angle_beta   90.00
_cell.angle_gamma   90.00
#
_symmetry.space_group_name_H-M   'P 1'
#
loop_
_entity.id
_entity.type
_entity.pdbx_description
1 polymer ?
#
loop_
_entity_poly.entity_id
_entity_poly.type
_entity_poly.pdbx_seq_one_letter_code
_entity_poly.pdbx_strand_id
1 'polypeptide(L)'
;ALGNVQIKQKTADLVLAPTMDNERVIMYEFEKQKDDPAQDARMARISKRFLFVQSALLYSSSDGQRRIRCHNLALPITNSLHDCFENIDIVTTTALLARKALSRFSKMPNIEQSRSMVEASLNNLCKANQRHARLEKGEQFQFSENMQYLIIYVLGILKSQIVSLPTIMNPIDTVDRLVYTKFQVNHMSPDEMLALFNPQIVSISDRNLTDQEFPALEALERQSIRSDGIY
;
A
#
# COMPACT_ATOMS: atom_id res chain seq x y z
N ALA A 1 14.07 -0.81 1.10
CA ALA A 1 13.18 0.36 1.24
C ALA A 1 12.62 0.72 -0.13
N LEU A 2 11.36 1.17 -0.20
CA LEU A 2 10.67 1.62 -1.41
C LEU A 2 10.27 3.09 -1.28
N GLY A 3 10.26 3.80 -2.41
CA GLY A 3 9.95 5.23 -2.50
C GLY A 3 11.10 6.04 -3.11
N ASN A 4 10.96 7.37 -3.11
CA ASN A 4 11.98 8.30 -3.60
C ASN A 4 13.12 8.45 -2.58
N VAL A 5 13.95 7.41 -2.47
CA VAL A 5 15.04 7.30 -1.48
C VAL A 5 16.36 6.91 -2.11
N GLN A 6 17.46 7.37 -1.51
CA GLN A 6 18.80 6.92 -1.87
C GLN A 6 19.31 5.99 -0.76
N ILE A 7 19.67 4.76 -1.13
CA ILE A 7 20.24 3.78 -0.20
C ILE A 7 21.75 3.81 -0.36
N LYS A 8 22.48 3.89 0.76
CA LYS A 8 23.94 3.87 0.75
C LYS A 8 24.42 2.50 0.25
N GLN A 9 25.16 2.46 -0.87
CA GLN A 9 25.57 1.20 -1.53
C GLN A 9 26.27 0.18 -0.62
N LYS A 10 26.90 0.61 0.47
CA LYS A 10 27.62 -0.27 1.41
C LYS A 10 26.78 -0.79 2.58
N THR A 11 25.59 -0.24 2.83
CA THR A 11 24.73 -0.58 3.98
C THR A 11 23.30 -0.70 3.49
N ALA A 12 22.73 -1.91 3.53
CA ALA A 12 21.39 -2.19 2.99
C ALA A 12 20.24 -1.61 3.83
N ASP A 13 20.55 -1.15 5.05
CA ASP A 13 19.63 -0.74 6.11
C ASP A 13 19.60 0.79 6.36
N LEU A 14 20.60 1.54 5.88
CA LEU A 14 20.66 2.99 6.06
C LEU A 14 20.14 3.75 4.84
N VAL A 15 19.04 4.46 5.03
CA VAL A 15 18.46 5.37 4.02
C VAL A 15 19.04 6.77 4.18
N LEU A 16 19.46 7.35 3.06
CA LEU A 16 19.92 8.73 2.97
C LEU A 16 18.83 9.59 2.32
N ALA A 17 18.46 10.66 3.01
CA ALA A 17 17.55 11.67 2.51
C ALA A 17 18.18 13.05 2.76
N PRO A 18 18.67 13.74 1.70
CA PRO A 18 19.28 15.06 1.84
C PRO A 18 18.32 16.08 2.47
N THR A 19 17.04 15.98 2.13
CA THR A 19 15.94 16.74 2.72
C THR A 19 14.82 15.78 3.10
N MET A 20 14.12 16.09 4.20
CA MET A 20 12.95 15.35 4.67
C MET A 20 11.84 16.36 4.94
N ASP A 21 10.84 16.36 4.08
CA ASP A 21 9.58 17.07 4.26
C ASP A 21 8.59 16.20 5.08
N ASN A 22 7.42 16.76 5.39
CA ASN A 22 6.36 16.12 6.16
C ASN A 22 5.53 15.11 5.36
N GLU A 23 5.57 15.17 4.03
CA GLU A 23 4.74 14.34 3.13
C GLU A 23 5.49 13.09 2.65
N ARG A 24 6.82 13.09 2.72
CA ARG A 24 7.67 11.98 2.27
C ARG A 24 7.40 10.72 3.07
N VAL A 25 6.88 9.70 2.38
CA VAL A 25 6.69 8.35 2.93
C VAL A 25 7.76 7.37 2.45
N ILE A 26 8.35 6.64 3.39
CA ILE A 26 9.33 5.56 3.15
C ILE A 26 8.74 4.25 3.63
N MET A 27 8.85 3.21 2.80
CA MET A 27 8.32 1.88 3.10
C MET A 27 9.45 0.87 3.24
N TYR A 28 9.42 0.09 4.32
CA TYR A 28 10.36 -0.99 4.59
C TYR A 28 9.68 -2.34 4.43
N GLU A 29 10.38 -3.26 3.77
CA GLU A 29 9.96 -4.66 3.66
C GLU A 29 10.83 -5.47 4.62
N PHE A 30 10.18 -6.28 5.44
CA PHE A 30 10.84 -7.14 6.41
C PHE A 30 10.70 -8.59 5.95
N GLU A 31 11.82 -9.31 5.96
CA GLU A 31 11.85 -10.75 5.68
C GLU A 31 12.27 -11.48 6.95
N LYS A 32 11.54 -12.54 7.31
CA LYS A 32 11.97 -13.43 8.38
C LYS A 32 13.19 -14.21 7.88
N GLN A 33 14.33 -14.04 8.54
CA GLN A 33 15.51 -14.86 8.28
C GLN A 33 15.23 -16.32 8.66
N LYS A 34 15.83 -17.27 7.93
CA LYS A 34 15.73 -18.69 8.26
C LYS A 34 16.24 -18.95 9.68
N ASP A 35 15.61 -19.89 10.38
CA ASP A 35 15.93 -20.19 11.77
C ASP A 35 17.42 -20.60 11.89
N ASP A 36 18.18 -19.80 12.61
CA ASP A 36 19.59 -20.06 12.97
C ASP A 36 19.63 -20.45 14.46
N PRO A 37 20.06 -21.67 14.80
CA PRO A 37 20.11 -22.16 16.18
C PRO A 37 20.87 -21.22 17.14
N ALA A 38 21.86 -20.48 16.64
CA ALA A 38 22.63 -19.52 17.44
C ALA A 38 21.86 -18.22 17.72
N GLN A 39 21.02 -17.75 16.78
CA GLN A 39 20.16 -16.59 16.99
C GLN A 39 18.93 -16.92 17.82
N ASP A 40 18.39 -18.13 17.72
CA ASP A 40 17.27 -18.60 18.54
C ASP A 40 17.57 -18.54 20.03
N ALA A 41 18.81 -18.82 20.44
CA ALA A 41 19.24 -18.69 21.84
C ALA A 41 19.24 -17.24 22.35
N ARG A 42 19.53 -16.25 21.48
CA ARG A 42 19.42 -14.81 21.78
C ARG A 42 17.95 -14.35 21.80
N MET A 43 17.16 -14.78 20.83
CA MET A 43 15.75 -14.46 20.70
C MET A 43 14.88 -15.15 21.76
N ALA A 44 15.34 -16.24 22.37
CA ALA A 44 14.65 -16.90 23.48
C ALA A 44 14.47 -16.02 24.72
N ARG A 45 15.27 -14.95 24.87
CA ARG A 45 15.15 -13.96 25.95
C ARG A 45 14.17 -12.82 25.63
N ILE A 46 13.72 -12.72 24.39
CA ILE A 46 12.80 -11.69 23.90
C ILE A 46 11.39 -12.27 23.90
N SER A 47 10.39 -11.46 24.28
CA SER A 47 8.98 -11.90 24.27
C SER A 47 8.59 -12.41 22.87
N LYS A 48 8.26 -13.70 22.76
CA LYS A 48 7.78 -14.32 21.51
C LYS A 48 6.41 -13.81 21.05
N ARG A 49 5.79 -12.92 21.83
CA ARG A 49 4.43 -12.40 21.56
C ARG A 49 4.44 -11.13 20.70
N PHE A 50 5.55 -10.39 20.66
CA PHE A 50 5.63 -9.12 19.94
C PHE A 50 6.92 -9.01 19.14
N LEU A 51 6.81 -8.46 17.94
CA LEU A 51 7.92 -7.96 17.12
C LEU A 51 8.07 -6.47 17.39
N PHE A 52 9.25 -6.04 17.82
CA PHE A 52 9.54 -4.62 18.04
C PHE A 52 10.27 -4.05 16.83
N VAL A 53 9.73 -2.96 16.28
CA VAL A 53 10.34 -2.20 15.18
C VAL A 53 10.65 -0.80 15.69
N GLN A 54 11.90 -0.39 15.55
CA GLN A 54 12.34 0.98 15.84
C GLN A 54 12.87 1.61 14.55
N SER A 55 12.35 2.80 14.22
CA SER A 55 12.94 3.67 13.21
C SER A 55 13.53 4.90 13.89
N ALA A 56 14.72 5.31 13.45
CA ALA A 56 15.40 6.49 13.96
C ALA A 56 15.79 7.40 12.80
N LEU A 57 15.30 8.64 12.85
CA LEU A 57 15.65 9.70 11.91
C LEU A 57 16.61 10.68 12.60
N LEU A 58 17.86 10.67 12.15
CA LEU A 58 18.86 11.66 12.52
C LEU A 58 18.86 12.79 11.49
N TYR A 59 18.53 14.00 11.89
CA TYR A 59 18.39 15.14 10.98
C TYR A 59 18.86 16.44 11.63
N SER A 60 19.08 17.46 10.78
CA SER A 60 19.26 18.84 11.22
C SER A 60 17.99 19.61 10.89
N SER A 61 17.37 20.25 11.86
CA SER A 61 16.20 21.09 11.62
C SER A 61 16.60 22.42 10.98
N SER A 62 15.61 23.12 10.40
CA SER A 62 15.80 24.43 9.76
C SER A 62 16.28 25.52 10.72
N ASP A 63 16.09 25.34 12.03
CA ASP A 63 16.63 26.17 13.11
C ASP A 63 18.11 25.87 13.43
N GLY A 64 18.76 24.97 12.69
CA GLY A 64 20.18 24.62 12.85
C GLY A 64 20.47 23.59 13.96
N GLN A 65 19.45 23.01 14.58
CA GLN A 65 19.65 22.01 15.65
C GLN A 65 19.82 20.60 15.11
N ARG A 66 20.76 19.83 15.69
CA ARG A 66 20.88 18.39 15.41
C ARG A 66 19.90 17.63 16.30
N ARG A 67 18.95 16.91 15.69
CA ARG A 67 17.88 16.20 16.39
C ARG A 67 17.81 14.73 15.96
N ILE A 68 17.30 13.89 16.87
CA ILE A 68 16.96 12.50 16.60
C ILE A 68 15.47 12.33 16.89
N ARG A 69 14.72 11.81 15.91
CA ARG A 69 13.32 11.40 16.10
C ARG A 69 13.26 9.89 16.02
N CYS A 70 12.68 9.26 17.05
CA CYS A 70 12.51 7.80 17.10
C CYS A 70 11.03 7.44 17.09
N HIS A 71 10.65 6.45 16.30
CA HIS A 71 9.35 5.79 16.38
C HIS A 71 9.57 4.34 16.82
N ASN A 72 8.78 3.91 17.81
CA ASN A 72 8.82 2.55 18.35
C ASN A 72 7.45 1.92 18.14
N LEU A 73 7.42 0.74 17.55
CA LEU A 73 6.21 -0.02 17.27
C LEU A 73 6.38 -1.44 17.83
N ALA A 74 5.35 -1.94 18.51
CA ALA A 74 5.27 -3.32 18.98
C ALA A 74 4.12 -4.02 18.25
N LEU A 75 4.44 -4.97 17.38
CA LEU A 75 3.49 -5.71 16.56
C LEU A 75 3.19 -7.06 17.21
N PRO A 76 1.94 -7.42 17.48
CA PRO A 76 1.61 -8.75 17.99
C PRO A 76 1.95 -9.82 16.95
N ILE A 77 2.48 -10.95 17.41
CA ILE A 77 2.81 -12.11 16.57
C ILE A 77 1.75 -13.18 16.78
N THR A 78 1.24 -13.74 15.69
CA THR A 78 0.31 -14.88 15.69
C THR A 78 0.85 -16.03 14.85
N ASN A 79 0.49 -17.25 15.23
CA ASN A 79 0.72 -18.46 14.42
C ASN A 79 -0.51 -18.83 13.58
N SER A 80 -1.61 -18.09 13.71
CA SER A 80 -2.85 -18.29 12.97
C SER A 80 -2.86 -17.38 11.74
N LEU A 81 -2.75 -17.97 10.55
CA LEU A 81 -2.83 -17.21 9.30
C LEU A 81 -4.22 -16.60 9.09
N HIS A 82 -5.28 -17.21 9.62
CA HIS A 82 -6.61 -16.63 9.64
C HIS A 82 -6.60 -15.26 10.35
N ASP A 83 -6.04 -15.20 11.56
CA ASP A 83 -5.93 -13.96 12.32
C ASP A 83 -5.06 -12.91 11.58
N CYS A 84 -4.04 -13.34 10.83
CA CYS A 84 -3.26 -12.43 9.99
C CYS A 84 -4.09 -11.79 8.88
N PHE A 85 -4.96 -12.56 8.21
CA PHE A 85 -5.84 -12.04 7.16
C PHE A 85 -6.93 -11.12 7.72
N GLU A 86 -7.46 -11.43 8.91
CA GLU A 86 -8.42 -10.55 9.59
C GLU A 86 -7.80 -9.23 10.04
N ASN A 87 -6.51 -9.20 10.38
CA ASN A 87 -5.81 -7.99 10.83
C ASN A 87 -4.93 -7.34 9.74
N ILE A 88 -5.21 -7.62 8.46
CA ILE A 88 -4.44 -7.04 7.37
C ILE A 88 -4.73 -5.54 7.24
N ASP A 89 -3.68 -4.72 7.22
CA ASP A 89 -3.81 -3.30 6.87
C ASP A 89 -3.97 -3.17 5.35
N ILE A 90 -5.20 -2.91 4.93
CA ILE A 90 -5.60 -2.85 3.53
C ILE A 90 -4.90 -1.70 2.80
N VAL A 91 -4.80 -0.53 3.43
CA VAL A 91 -4.27 0.69 2.83
C VAL A 91 -2.77 0.54 2.64
N THR A 92 -2.05 0.10 3.67
CA THR A 92 -0.61 -0.13 3.60
C THR A 92 -0.25 -1.26 2.64
N THR A 93 -1.03 -2.34 2.61
CA THR A 93 -0.80 -3.48 1.70
C THR A 93 -1.00 -3.07 0.23
N THR A 94 -2.07 -2.34 -0.06
CA THR A 94 -2.33 -1.74 -1.38
C THR A 94 -1.15 -0.87 -1.82
N ALA A 95 -0.72 0.05 -0.96
CA ALA A 95 0.38 0.95 -1.26
C ALA A 95 1.71 0.21 -1.49
N LEU A 96 1.96 -0.87 -0.73
CA LEU A 96 3.12 -1.74 -0.90
C LEU A 96 3.12 -2.42 -2.27
N LEU A 97 1.99 -3.01 -2.68
CA LEU A 97 1.87 -3.67 -3.98
C LEU A 97 2.12 -2.68 -5.13
N ALA A 98 1.56 -1.47 -5.06
CA ALA A 98 1.79 -0.43 -6.05
C ALA A 98 3.28 -0.03 -6.14
N ARG A 99 3.93 0.25 -5.00
CA ARG A 99 5.35 0.63 -4.96
C ARG A 99 6.27 -0.53 -5.38
N LYS A 100 5.91 -1.79 -5.08
CA LYS A 100 6.65 -2.97 -5.59
C LYS A 100 6.55 -3.07 -7.11
N ALA A 101 5.38 -2.79 -7.69
CA ALA A 101 5.21 -2.76 -9.14
C ALA A 101 6.08 -1.68 -9.77
N LEU A 102 6.09 -0.47 -9.21
CA LEU A 102 6.95 0.61 -9.69
C LEU A 102 8.43 0.31 -9.51
N SER A 103 8.84 -0.25 -8.37
CA SER A 103 10.24 -0.65 -8.18
C SER A 103 10.68 -1.72 -9.18
N ARG A 104 9.80 -2.65 -9.56
CA ARG A 104 10.08 -3.63 -10.60
C ARG A 104 10.22 -2.95 -11.96
N PHE A 105 9.28 -2.06 -12.30
CA PHE A 105 9.30 -1.28 -13.53
C PHE A 105 10.59 -0.43 -13.66
N SER A 106 11.05 0.20 -12.58
CA SER A 106 12.30 0.97 -12.58
C SER A 106 13.54 0.12 -12.83
N LYS A 107 13.56 -1.13 -12.39
CA LYS A 107 14.66 -2.08 -12.64
C LYS A 107 14.60 -2.65 -14.06
N MET A 108 13.39 -2.93 -14.54
CA MET A 108 13.16 -3.43 -15.88
C MET A 108 11.87 -2.81 -16.42
N PRO A 109 11.94 -1.93 -17.43
CA PRO A 109 10.80 -1.13 -17.89
C PRO A 109 9.83 -1.98 -18.72
N ASN A 110 9.13 -2.88 -18.04
CA ASN A 110 8.13 -3.77 -18.60
C ASN A 110 6.85 -3.67 -17.75
N ILE A 111 5.83 -3.02 -18.32
CA ILE A 111 4.55 -2.76 -17.66
C ILE A 111 3.79 -4.06 -17.44
N GLU A 112 3.76 -4.94 -18.43
CA GLU A 112 3.08 -6.23 -18.35
C GLU A 112 3.61 -7.04 -17.17
N GLN A 113 4.92 -7.13 -17.01
CA GLN A 113 5.50 -7.83 -15.86
C GLN A 113 5.22 -7.16 -14.51
N SER A 114 5.06 -5.84 -14.49
CA SER A 114 4.69 -5.11 -13.27
C SER A 114 3.24 -5.40 -12.90
N ARG A 115 2.36 -5.44 -13.90
CA ARG A 115 0.96 -5.85 -13.79
C ARG A 115 0.84 -7.31 -13.32
N SER A 116 1.50 -8.26 -14.00
CA SER A 116 1.46 -9.67 -13.64
C SER A 116 1.98 -9.92 -12.23
N MET A 117 2.94 -9.11 -11.74
CA MET A 117 3.42 -9.20 -10.36
C MET A 117 2.33 -8.84 -9.34
N VAL A 118 1.56 -7.78 -9.60
CA VAL A 118 0.43 -7.38 -8.74
C VAL A 118 -0.66 -8.45 -8.78
N GLU A 119 -1.03 -8.94 -9.97
CA GLU A 119 -2.03 -10.01 -10.14
C GLU A 119 -1.59 -11.31 -9.43
N ALA A 120 -0.33 -11.71 -9.59
CA ALA A 120 0.22 -12.89 -8.94
C ALA A 120 0.22 -12.74 -7.41
N SER A 121 0.55 -11.56 -6.90
CA SER A 121 0.54 -11.28 -5.46
C SER A 121 -0.86 -11.40 -4.88
N LEU A 122 -1.87 -10.80 -5.53
CA LEU A 122 -3.27 -10.91 -5.12
C LEU A 122 -3.75 -12.36 -5.18
N ASN A 123 -3.49 -13.06 -6.27
CA ASN A 123 -3.88 -14.47 -6.44
C ASN A 123 -3.26 -15.37 -5.36
N ASN A 124 -2.01 -15.12 -4.98
CA ASN A 124 -1.34 -15.86 -3.91
C ASN A 124 -1.98 -15.58 -2.55
N LEU A 125 -2.31 -14.32 -2.25
CA LEU A 125 -3.02 -13.94 -1.03
C LEU A 125 -4.40 -14.60 -0.95
N CYS A 126 -5.19 -14.54 -2.02
CA CYS A 126 -6.53 -15.14 -2.08
C CYS A 126 -6.47 -16.67 -1.89
N LYS A 127 -5.55 -17.35 -2.57
CA LYS A 127 -5.35 -18.80 -2.43
C LYS A 127 -4.86 -19.17 -1.02
N ALA A 128 -3.97 -18.38 -0.44
CA ALA A 128 -3.49 -18.61 0.92
C ALA A 128 -4.63 -18.44 1.93
N ASN A 129 -5.45 -17.39 1.80
CA ASN A 129 -6.60 -17.19 2.67
C ASN A 129 -7.59 -18.36 2.57
N GLN A 130 -7.97 -18.77 1.36
CA GLN A 130 -8.86 -19.91 1.15
C GLN A 130 -8.32 -21.22 1.76
N ARG A 131 -7.00 -21.46 1.67
CA ARG A 131 -6.35 -22.65 2.26
C ARG A 131 -6.35 -22.65 3.79
N HIS A 132 -6.34 -21.47 4.41
CA HIS A 132 -6.26 -21.30 5.86
C HIS A 132 -7.59 -20.85 6.49
N ALA A 133 -8.67 -20.83 5.71
CA ALA A 133 -10.01 -20.57 6.18
C ALA A 133 -10.48 -21.67 7.13
N ARG A 134 -11.11 -21.29 8.23
CA ARG A 134 -11.78 -22.21 9.14
C ARG A 134 -13.24 -22.27 8.75
N LEU A 135 -13.63 -23.32 8.03
CA LEU A 135 -15.00 -23.51 7.55
C LEU A 135 -15.67 -24.63 8.33
N GLU A 136 -16.93 -24.43 8.69
CA GLU A 136 -17.76 -25.50 9.23
C GLU A 136 -18.20 -26.47 8.12
N LYS A 137 -18.65 -27.67 8.53
CA LYS A 137 -19.03 -28.72 7.58
C LYS A 137 -20.24 -28.25 6.76
N GLY A 138 -20.04 -28.08 5.45
CA GLY A 138 -21.09 -27.65 4.51
C GLY A 138 -21.12 -26.14 4.26
N GLU A 139 -20.27 -25.38 4.93
CA GLU A 139 -20.11 -23.94 4.70
C GLU A 139 -19.32 -23.68 3.40
N GLN A 140 -19.75 -22.69 2.63
CA GLN A 140 -19.02 -22.22 1.46
C GLN A 140 -18.01 -21.16 1.88
N PHE A 141 -16.81 -21.22 1.31
CA PHE A 141 -15.79 -20.20 1.56
C PHE A 141 -16.27 -18.82 1.08
N GLN A 142 -16.13 -17.83 1.95
CA GLN A 142 -16.31 -16.41 1.63
C GLN A 142 -15.09 -15.64 2.12
N PHE A 143 -14.70 -14.61 1.37
CA PHE A 143 -13.66 -13.69 1.82
C PHE A 143 -14.19 -12.82 2.94
N SER A 144 -13.38 -12.55 3.96
CA SER A 144 -13.68 -11.52 4.94
C SER A 144 -13.71 -10.14 4.31
N GLU A 145 -14.40 -9.21 4.97
CA GLU A 145 -14.59 -7.83 4.52
C GLU A 145 -13.26 -7.15 4.18
N ASN A 146 -12.24 -7.30 5.02
CA ASN A 146 -10.91 -6.73 4.79
C ASN A 146 -10.27 -7.24 3.49
N MET A 147 -10.44 -8.52 3.20
CA MET A 147 -9.93 -9.12 1.96
C MET A 147 -10.74 -8.71 0.74
N GLN A 148 -12.05 -8.52 0.87
CA GLN A 148 -12.89 -7.98 -0.20
C GLN A 148 -12.46 -6.55 -0.56
N TYR A 149 -12.25 -5.69 0.44
CA TYR A 149 -11.73 -4.34 0.22
C TYR A 149 -10.34 -4.34 -0.41
N LEU A 150 -9.43 -5.19 0.07
CA LEU A 150 -8.10 -5.32 -0.54
C LEU A 150 -8.17 -5.71 -2.02
N ILE A 151 -9.06 -6.65 -2.37
CA ILE A 151 -9.27 -7.06 -3.77
C ILE A 151 -9.74 -5.86 -4.61
N ILE A 152 -10.68 -5.05 -4.10
CA ILE A 152 -11.18 -3.85 -4.79
C ILE A 152 -10.05 -2.84 -5.02
N TYR A 153 -9.26 -2.53 -4.00
CA TYR A 153 -8.17 -1.56 -4.13
C TYR A 153 -7.05 -2.04 -5.04
N VAL A 154 -6.70 -3.33 -4.99
CA VAL A 154 -5.73 -3.91 -5.93
C VAL A 154 -6.26 -3.92 -7.36
N LEU A 155 -7.57 -4.12 -7.55
CA LEU A 155 -8.18 -3.94 -8.87
C LEU A 155 -8.08 -2.49 -9.36
N GLY A 156 -8.21 -1.51 -8.45
CA GLY A 156 -7.93 -0.09 -8.72
C GLY A 156 -6.51 0.13 -9.24
N ILE A 157 -5.50 -0.50 -8.61
CA ILE A 157 -4.11 -0.49 -9.12
C ILE A 157 -4.06 -1.03 -10.55
N LEU A 158 -4.66 -2.19 -10.82
CA LEU A 158 -4.62 -2.85 -12.13
C LEU A 158 -5.32 -2.08 -13.25
N LYS A 159 -6.26 -1.19 -12.89
CA LYS A 159 -6.93 -0.28 -13.84
C LYS A 159 -6.21 1.06 -13.98
N SER A 160 -5.30 1.39 -13.06
CA SER A 160 -4.58 2.66 -13.07
C SER A 160 -3.50 2.70 -14.16
N GLN A 161 -3.16 3.94 -14.58
CA GLN A 161 -2.12 4.21 -15.57
C GLN A 161 -0.69 3.81 -15.12
N ILE A 162 -0.51 3.40 -13.86
CA ILE A 162 0.81 3.05 -13.31
C ILE A 162 1.26 1.67 -13.80
N VAL A 163 0.32 0.73 -14.00
CA VAL A 163 0.55 -0.64 -14.49
C VAL A 163 -0.33 -1.03 -15.69
N SER A 164 -1.17 -0.13 -16.19
CA SER A 164 -1.95 -0.35 -17.42
C SER A 164 -1.76 0.83 -18.35
N LEU A 165 -1.32 0.59 -19.59
CA LEU A 165 -1.29 1.65 -20.60
C LEU A 165 -2.67 1.80 -21.24
N PRO A 166 -3.11 3.04 -21.54
CA PRO A 166 -4.31 3.24 -22.32
C PRO A 166 -4.10 2.70 -23.75
N THR A 167 -5.06 1.93 -24.25
CA THR A 167 -5.03 1.38 -25.63
C THR A 167 -5.08 2.50 -26.68
N ILE A 168 -5.73 3.60 -26.34
CA ILE A 168 -5.78 4.83 -27.14
C ILE A 168 -5.15 5.92 -26.28
N MET A 169 -3.95 6.38 -26.64
CA MET A 169 -3.36 7.55 -26.00
C MET A 169 -4.13 8.79 -26.48
N ASN A 170 -4.85 9.45 -25.58
CA ASN A 170 -5.34 10.79 -25.88
C ASN A 170 -4.13 11.73 -26.02
N PRO A 171 -4.26 12.87 -26.71
CA PRO A 171 -3.19 13.88 -26.77
C PRO A 171 -2.69 14.35 -25.39
N ILE A 172 -3.52 14.18 -24.35
CA ILE A 172 -3.24 14.54 -22.96
C ILE A 172 -2.49 13.42 -22.20
N ASP A 173 -2.58 12.17 -22.66
CA ASP A 173 -1.92 11.02 -22.03
C ASP A 173 -0.47 10.90 -22.51
N THR A 174 0.33 11.94 -22.26
CA THR A 174 1.74 11.95 -22.66
C THR A 174 2.58 11.01 -21.81
N VAL A 175 3.71 10.55 -22.36
CA VAL A 175 4.69 9.75 -21.61
C VAL A 175 5.14 10.48 -20.34
N ASP A 176 5.31 11.81 -20.42
CA ASP A 176 5.70 12.65 -19.29
C ASP A 176 4.67 12.59 -18.15
N ARG A 177 3.38 12.64 -18.49
CA ARG A 177 2.30 12.51 -17.50
C ARG A 177 2.36 11.15 -16.80
N LEU A 178 2.57 10.06 -17.55
CA LEU A 178 2.68 8.72 -16.97
C LEU A 178 3.89 8.60 -16.03
N VAL A 179 5.05 9.11 -16.44
CA VAL A 179 6.26 9.12 -15.61
C VAL A 179 6.06 9.98 -14.37
N TYR A 180 5.43 11.14 -14.51
CA TYR A 180 5.08 12.02 -13.40
C TYR A 180 4.14 11.33 -12.39
N THR A 181 3.07 10.68 -12.85
CA THR A 181 2.16 9.92 -11.96
C THR A 181 2.92 8.83 -11.20
N LYS A 182 3.80 8.07 -11.86
CA LYS A 182 4.63 7.06 -11.20
C LYS A 182 5.58 7.67 -10.17
N PHE A 183 6.15 8.84 -10.45
CA PHE A 183 6.98 9.58 -9.52
C PHE A 183 6.18 10.04 -8.29
N GLN A 184 4.96 10.55 -8.49
CA GLN A 184 4.06 10.97 -7.42
C GLN A 184 3.66 9.80 -6.52
N VAL A 185 3.30 8.65 -7.08
CA VAL A 185 2.92 7.44 -6.31
C VAL A 185 4.06 6.96 -5.40
N ASN A 186 5.32 7.16 -5.79
CA ASN A 186 6.46 6.85 -4.92
C ASN A 186 6.67 7.86 -3.78
N HIS A 187 5.99 9.01 -3.82
CA HIS A 187 6.05 10.06 -2.80
C HIS A 187 4.84 10.03 -1.87
N MET A 188 3.62 9.91 -2.44
CA MET A 188 2.32 9.91 -1.76
C MET A 188 2.25 9.00 -0.54
N SER A 189 1.53 9.45 0.48
CA SER A 189 1.11 8.63 1.61
C SER A 189 0.18 7.48 1.17
N PRO A 190 0.05 6.42 1.97
CA PRO A 190 -0.86 5.32 1.65
C PRO A 190 -2.31 5.80 1.44
N ASP A 191 -2.77 6.79 2.22
CA ASP A 191 -4.11 7.35 2.12
C ASP A 191 -4.33 8.13 0.82
N GLU A 192 -3.39 8.99 0.44
CA GLU A 192 -3.44 9.72 -0.85
C GLU A 192 -3.40 8.76 -2.05
N MET A 193 -2.59 7.70 -1.94
CA MET A 193 -2.48 6.69 -2.97
C MET A 193 -3.79 5.90 -3.13
N LEU A 194 -4.52 5.68 -2.04
CA LEU A 194 -5.81 5.00 -2.09
C LEU A 194 -6.83 5.80 -2.90
N ALA A 195 -6.87 7.12 -2.73
CA ALA A 195 -7.74 8.01 -3.49
C ALA A 195 -7.45 7.99 -5.00
N LEU A 196 -6.19 7.72 -5.40
CA LEU A 196 -5.81 7.56 -6.81
C LEU A 196 -6.38 6.26 -7.42
N PHE A 197 -6.46 5.18 -6.63
CA PHE A 197 -6.91 3.87 -7.11
C PHE A 197 -8.41 3.64 -6.94
N ASN A 198 -9.02 4.31 -5.97
CA ASN A 198 -10.43 4.24 -5.64
C ASN A 198 -10.97 5.66 -5.42
N PRO A 199 -11.26 6.38 -6.50
CA PRO A 199 -11.71 7.77 -6.42
C PRO A 199 -13.04 7.87 -5.68
N GLN A 200 -13.28 9.00 -5.02
CA GLN A 200 -14.53 9.26 -4.34
C GLN A 200 -15.47 10.01 -5.28
N ILE A 201 -16.70 9.51 -5.42
CA ILE A 201 -17.77 10.19 -6.15
C ILE A 201 -18.75 10.71 -5.11
N VAL A 202 -19.18 11.95 -5.26
CA VAL A 202 -20.19 12.57 -4.40
C VAL A 202 -21.28 13.14 -5.27
N SER A 203 -22.54 13.00 -4.89
CA SER A 203 -23.62 13.71 -5.57
C SER A 203 -23.75 15.10 -4.97
N ILE A 204 -23.61 16.14 -5.77
CA ILE A 204 -23.85 17.54 -5.35
C ILE A 204 -25.23 18.04 -5.77
N SER A 205 -26.09 17.14 -6.28
CA SER A 205 -27.45 17.46 -6.72
C SER A 205 -28.49 17.39 -5.63
N ASP A 206 -28.14 16.81 -4.47
CA ASP A 206 -29.06 16.72 -3.37
C ASP A 206 -29.34 18.11 -2.79
N ARG A 207 -30.61 18.51 -2.82
CA ARG A 207 -31.08 19.81 -2.34
C ARG A 207 -31.02 19.92 -0.82
N ASN A 208 -30.85 18.80 -0.12
CA ASN A 208 -30.73 18.77 1.33
C ASN A 208 -29.29 18.93 1.81
N LEU A 209 -28.31 19.04 0.90
CA LEU A 209 -26.94 19.32 1.27
C LEU A 209 -26.85 20.65 2.03
N THR A 210 -26.08 20.62 3.12
CA THR A 210 -25.81 21.81 3.94
C THR A 210 -24.31 22.03 3.99
N ASP A 211 -23.89 23.28 4.24
CA ASP A 211 -22.46 23.63 4.37
C ASP A 211 -21.78 22.98 5.59
N GLN A 212 -22.54 22.27 6.44
CA GLN A 212 -22.03 21.66 7.68
C GLN A 212 -21.64 20.18 7.51
N GLU A 213 -22.11 19.50 6.47
CA GLU A 213 -21.90 18.06 6.29
C GLU A 213 -21.36 17.74 4.90
N PHE A 214 -20.37 16.84 4.84
CA PHE A 214 -19.87 16.34 3.57
C PHE A 214 -20.88 15.34 2.98
N PRO A 215 -21.19 15.41 1.66
CA PRO A 215 -22.11 14.48 1.02
C PRO A 215 -21.68 13.02 1.21
N ALA A 216 -22.66 12.12 1.28
CA ALA A 216 -22.38 10.70 1.29
C ALA A 216 -21.66 10.27 -0.01
N LEU A 217 -20.72 9.34 0.13
CA LEU A 217 -19.99 8.79 -1.01
C LEU A 217 -20.91 7.86 -1.82
N GLU A 218 -20.91 8.07 -3.13
CA GLU A 218 -21.56 7.20 -4.09
C GLU A 218 -20.69 5.97 -4.40
N ALA A 219 -21.33 4.86 -4.73
CA ALA A 219 -20.63 3.67 -5.20
C ALA A 219 -19.89 3.96 -6.51
N LEU A 220 -18.70 3.38 -6.69
CA LEU A 220 -17.90 3.50 -7.92
C LEU A 220 -18.42 2.62 -9.06
N GLU A 221 -19.67 2.86 -9.45
CA GLU A 221 -20.37 2.11 -10.47
C GLU A 221 -21.05 3.05 -11.46
N ARG A 222 -21.19 2.63 -12.73
CA ARG A 222 -21.91 3.47 -13.70
C ARG A 222 -23.38 3.69 -13.33
N GLN A 223 -23.96 2.77 -12.55
CA GLN A 223 -25.37 2.82 -12.15
C GLN A 223 -25.65 3.87 -11.07
N SER A 224 -24.65 4.28 -10.27
CA SER A 224 -24.80 5.36 -9.27
C SER A 224 -24.86 6.74 -9.93
N ILE A 225 -24.29 6.89 -11.14
CA ILE A 225 -24.24 8.14 -11.89
C ILE A 225 -25.47 8.26 -12.79
N ARG A 226 -26.40 9.13 -12.40
CA ARG A 226 -27.62 9.44 -13.15
C ARG A 226 -27.40 10.56 -14.17
N SER A 227 -28.18 10.57 -15.25
CA SER A 227 -28.09 11.60 -16.30
C SER A 227 -28.61 12.98 -15.86
N ASP A 228 -29.47 13.01 -14.85
CA ASP A 228 -30.07 14.22 -14.26
C ASP A 228 -29.28 14.73 -13.05
N GLY A 229 -28.22 14.04 -12.66
CA GLY A 229 -27.36 14.40 -11.53
C GLY A 229 -26.09 15.14 -11.94
N ILE A 230 -25.51 15.79 -10.96
CA ILE A 230 -24.24 16.49 -10.92
C ILE A 230 -23.44 15.83 -9.80
N TYR A 231 -22.26 15.34 -10.17
CA TYR A 231 -21.35 14.55 -9.35
C TYR A 231 -19.93 15.12 -9.42
#